data_AF-R6PID2-F1
#
_entry.id   AF-R6PID2-F1
#
_cell.length_a   1.000
_cell.length_b   1.000
_cell.length_c   1.000
_cell.angle_alpha   90.00
_cell.angle_beta   90.00
_cell.angle_gamma   90.00
#
_symmetry.space_group_name_H-M   'P 1'
#
loop_
_entity.id
_entity.type
_entity.pdbx_description
1 polymer ?
#
loop_
_entity_poly.entity_id
_entity_poly.type
_entity_poly.pdbx_seq_one_letter_code
_entity_poly.pdbx_strand_id
1 'polypeptide(L)'
;MFKRFLFVLLCIVSIFSLSAIVFGKDDVAERLDTVVNFDGQKIEFTSYDINGSKYMKVYDLAYLLKETPLKFDVDFTSQNKKDMKITVGKAYTNKDSIAVLTHTGEKYAKPKYVDINITDGEKDYKFKGVNINGYNFIKVRDLSEVVGFKLCWRMYISTLTFNKPVSQLSDFTKNPEELTSLSDFMTGDYLNYISDYTKNYIHNDLDIAAHLMGYNYSKYVEPTSDNYKNFKLNDDNITFNIDLSNLKIKNYENISVAIKYSDLSDYISTNETVHLSLLMAPTEEMNEETATFDTTKEQINKNVNTTRETTTESTTYYVDPNKPMIALTFDDGPRKGSTELIVDALKKVNGRATFFVVGQMVEQSPDLVKKAVEAGCQIGNHTYDHANLNKLGAYGVRTEVNKCSNAVYAAAGVYPMIGRPPYGSVNQTVRNAVNIPWFNWNVDTLDWKNRDANYVYNYVINNVKDGQVILMHDLHPTTAQAMVKAIPKLHEMGYQLVTIDEMAKVKGGYENVPGYVKATVK
;
A
#
# COMPACT_ATOMS: atom_id res chain seq x y z
N MET A 1 -52.85 -39.71 -33.34
CA MET A 1 -53.38 -39.00 -32.15
C MET A 1 -52.42 -39.22 -31.00
N PHE A 2 -51.92 -38.25 -30.24
CA PHE A 2 -51.75 -36.82 -30.35
C PHE A 2 -50.90 -36.46 -29.11
N LYS A 3 -49.72 -35.88 -29.32
CA LYS A 3 -48.95 -35.04 -28.38
C LYS A 3 -48.77 -35.49 -26.91
N ARG A 4 -47.56 -35.99 -26.62
CA ARG A 4 -46.57 -35.27 -25.76
C ARG A 4 -45.18 -35.88 -26.00
N PHE A 5 -44.54 -35.36 -27.04
CA PHE A 5 -43.16 -35.59 -27.49
C PHE A 5 -42.54 -34.20 -27.52
N LEU A 6 -41.70 -33.82 -26.55
CA LEU A 6 -40.64 -32.82 -26.71
C LEU A 6 -39.76 -32.75 -25.46
N PHE A 7 -38.44 -32.80 -25.68
CA PHE A 7 -37.32 -32.57 -24.74
C PHE A 7 -36.85 -33.73 -23.85
N VAL A 8 -36.44 -34.81 -24.51
CA VAL A 8 -35.22 -35.57 -24.16
C VAL A 8 -34.34 -35.59 -25.42
N LEU A 9 -33.47 -34.58 -25.56
CA LEU A 9 -32.34 -34.57 -26.50
C LEU A 9 -31.40 -33.39 -26.15
N LEU A 10 -30.32 -33.62 -25.42
CA LEU A 10 -29.05 -32.87 -25.52
C LEU A 10 -27.99 -33.50 -24.58
N CYS A 11 -27.27 -34.49 -25.11
CA CYS A 11 -25.96 -34.91 -24.63
C CYS A 11 -24.91 -34.38 -25.63
N ILE A 12 -23.88 -33.73 -25.09
CA ILE A 12 -22.51 -33.59 -25.63
C ILE A 12 -22.32 -32.66 -26.85
N VAL A 13 -21.31 -31.79 -26.72
CA VAL A 13 -20.66 -30.85 -27.66
C VAL A 13 -21.01 -29.36 -27.47
N SER A 14 -19.97 -28.59 -27.10
CA SER A 14 -19.80 -27.11 -27.13
C SER A 14 -20.65 -26.31 -26.13
N ILE A 15 -20.10 -25.42 -25.28
CA ILE A 15 -19.10 -24.39 -25.57
C ILE A 15 -18.13 -24.26 -24.38
N PHE A 16 -16.86 -24.52 -24.65
CA PHE A 16 -15.74 -23.83 -24.01
C PHE A 16 -15.97 -22.31 -24.14
N SER A 17 -16.00 -21.56 -23.06
CA SER A 17 -15.27 -20.29 -23.09
C SER A 17 -13.83 -20.66 -22.67
N LEU A 18 -12.90 -21.05 -23.54
CA LEU A 18 -12.39 -20.28 -24.68
C LEU A 18 -12.92 -18.84 -24.67
N SER A 19 -12.49 -18.05 -23.69
CA SER A 19 -11.87 -16.80 -24.11
C SER A 19 -10.68 -17.22 -24.95
N ALA A 20 -10.93 -17.33 -26.25
CA ALA A 20 -9.91 -17.53 -27.25
C ALA A 20 -8.73 -16.62 -26.91
N ILE A 21 -7.52 -17.15 -27.05
CA ILE A 21 -6.41 -16.32 -27.48
C ILE A 21 -6.83 -15.81 -28.87
N VAL A 22 -7.56 -14.70 -28.88
CA VAL A 22 -7.64 -13.83 -30.04
C VAL A 22 -6.39 -12.99 -29.95
N PHE A 23 -5.35 -13.38 -30.69
CA PHE A 23 -4.44 -12.39 -31.21
C PHE A 23 -5.26 -11.49 -32.14
N GLY A 24 -5.71 -10.37 -31.58
CA GLY A 24 -6.40 -9.30 -32.27
C GLY A 24 -6.31 -8.06 -31.38
N LYS A 25 -5.57 -7.05 -31.86
CA LYS A 25 -5.51 -5.70 -31.29
C LYS A 25 -6.93 -5.13 -31.14
N ASP A 26 -7.52 -5.22 -29.96
CA ASP A 26 -8.64 -4.35 -29.56
C ASP A 26 -8.68 -4.34 -28.03
N ASP A 27 -8.38 -3.19 -27.43
CA ASP A 27 -8.43 -3.04 -25.98
C ASP A 27 -9.87 -3.20 -25.47
N VAL A 28 -10.05 -3.74 -24.27
CA VAL A 28 -11.35 -3.86 -23.59
C VAL A 28 -11.33 -2.96 -22.36
N ALA A 29 -12.39 -2.17 -22.19
CA ALA A 29 -12.59 -1.31 -21.03
C ALA A 29 -13.55 -1.99 -20.05
N GLU A 30 -13.07 -2.34 -18.86
CA GLU A 30 -13.88 -2.87 -17.76
C GLU A 30 -14.31 -1.72 -16.85
N ARG A 31 -15.61 -1.56 -16.64
CA ARG A 31 -16.16 -0.50 -15.79
C ARG A 31 -15.83 -0.78 -14.35
N LEU A 32 -15.44 0.26 -13.62
CA LEU A 32 -15.21 0.23 -12.18
C LEU A 32 -16.25 1.10 -11.50
N ASP A 33 -16.96 0.52 -10.54
CA ASP A 33 -17.88 1.27 -9.69
C ASP A 33 -17.01 2.08 -8.71
N THR A 34 -16.99 3.40 -8.91
CA THR A 34 -16.05 4.30 -8.22
C THR A 34 -16.79 5.26 -7.32
N VAL A 35 -16.41 5.29 -6.05
CA VAL A 35 -16.90 6.24 -5.05
C VAL A 35 -15.77 7.19 -4.69
N VAL A 36 -16.03 8.48 -4.77
CA VAL A 36 -15.14 9.54 -4.27
C VAL A 36 -15.73 10.12 -3.00
N ASN A 37 -14.91 10.21 -1.95
CA ASN A 37 -15.20 11.08 -0.82
C ASN A 37 -14.58 12.45 -1.08
N PHE A 38 -15.41 13.49 -1.14
CA PHE A 38 -14.99 14.89 -1.29
C PHE A 38 -15.76 15.74 -0.27
N ASP A 39 -15.06 16.45 0.61
CA ASP A 39 -15.65 17.25 1.70
C ASP A 39 -16.72 16.51 2.53
N GLY A 40 -16.46 15.22 2.83
CA GLY A 40 -17.37 14.37 3.60
C GLY A 40 -18.60 13.87 2.82
N GLN A 41 -18.73 14.20 1.53
CA GLN A 41 -19.78 13.70 0.66
C GLN A 41 -19.27 12.52 -0.19
N LYS A 42 -20.05 11.44 -0.21
CA LYS A 42 -19.85 10.31 -1.15
C LYS A 42 -20.44 10.68 -2.50
N ILE A 43 -19.62 10.61 -3.54
CA ILE A 43 -20.00 10.92 -4.90
C ILE A 43 -19.62 9.73 -5.79
N GLU A 44 -20.60 9.15 -6.46
CA GLU A 44 -20.41 8.04 -7.40
C GLU A 44 -20.18 8.55 -8.82
N PHE A 45 -19.23 7.93 -9.52
CA PHE A 45 -19.02 8.19 -10.95
C PHE A 45 -18.44 6.97 -11.66
N THR A 46 -18.50 7.01 -12.99
CA THR A 46 -18.01 5.93 -13.84
C THR A 46 -16.51 6.10 -14.09
N SER A 47 -15.74 5.03 -13.89
CA SER A 47 -14.38 4.93 -14.39
C SER A 47 -14.16 3.58 -15.09
N TYR A 48 -13.06 3.44 -15.82
CA TYR A 48 -12.73 2.22 -16.55
C TYR A 48 -11.29 1.77 -16.28
N ASP A 49 -11.10 0.46 -16.16
CA ASP A 49 -9.80 -0.19 -16.33
C ASP A 49 -9.60 -0.54 -17.81
N ILE A 50 -8.50 -0.08 -18.39
CA ILE A 50 -8.06 -0.51 -19.72
C ILE A 50 -6.60 -0.93 -19.59
N ASN A 51 -6.34 -2.22 -19.77
CA ASN A 51 -4.99 -2.81 -19.70
C ASN A 51 -4.23 -2.47 -18.39
N GLY A 52 -4.93 -2.41 -17.26
CA GLY A 52 -4.36 -2.10 -15.95
C GLY A 52 -4.10 -0.62 -15.71
N SER A 53 -4.53 0.26 -16.62
CA SER A 53 -4.54 1.71 -16.42
C SER A 53 -5.94 2.17 -16.05
N LYS A 54 -6.04 3.03 -15.03
CA LYS A 54 -7.31 3.62 -14.61
C LYS A 54 -7.62 4.87 -15.44
N TYR A 55 -8.82 4.92 -15.98
CA TYR A 55 -9.34 6.01 -16.79
C TYR A 55 -10.54 6.64 -16.10
N MET A 56 -10.46 7.94 -15.80
CA MET A 56 -11.54 8.70 -15.16
C MET A 56 -12.24 9.59 -16.16
N LYS A 57 -13.55 9.74 -15.99
CA LYS A 57 -14.38 10.64 -16.81
C LYS A 57 -13.97 12.08 -16.53
N VAL A 58 -13.47 12.76 -17.56
CA VAL A 58 -12.77 14.05 -17.40
C VAL A 58 -13.69 15.13 -16.82
N TYR A 59 -14.96 15.13 -17.22
CA TYR A 59 -15.97 16.09 -16.74
C TYR A 59 -16.25 15.97 -15.26
N ASP A 60 -16.35 14.75 -14.76
CA ASP A 60 -16.69 14.45 -13.37
C ASP A 60 -15.57 14.98 -12.49
N LEU A 61 -14.32 14.78 -12.90
CA LEU A 61 -13.16 15.29 -12.20
C LEU A 61 -13.02 16.82 -12.29
N ALA A 62 -13.26 17.42 -13.44
CA ALA A 62 -13.25 18.88 -13.61
C ALA A 62 -14.31 19.56 -12.72
N TYR A 63 -15.50 18.96 -12.64
CA TYR A 63 -16.59 19.43 -11.80
C TYR A 63 -16.26 19.30 -10.30
N LEU A 64 -15.72 18.15 -9.87
CA LEU A 64 -15.30 17.93 -8.48
C LEU A 64 -14.26 18.95 -8.03
N LEU A 65 -13.30 19.27 -8.89
CA LEU A 65 -12.19 20.16 -8.56
C LEU A 65 -12.47 21.64 -8.81
N LYS A 66 -13.64 22.03 -9.31
CA LYS A 66 -13.92 23.39 -9.82
C LYS A 66 -13.73 24.50 -8.78
N GLU A 67 -14.00 24.21 -7.50
CA GLU A 67 -13.86 25.15 -6.37
C GLU A 67 -12.51 24.99 -5.65
N THR A 68 -11.64 24.10 -6.13
CA THR A 68 -10.34 23.82 -5.53
C THR A 68 -9.21 24.58 -6.25
N PRO A 69 -8.03 24.74 -5.63
CA PRO A 69 -6.84 25.27 -6.32
C PRO A 69 -6.41 24.44 -7.55
N LEU A 70 -6.84 23.18 -7.63
CA LEU A 70 -6.50 22.23 -8.70
C LEU A 70 -7.56 22.17 -9.81
N LYS A 71 -8.43 23.17 -9.84
CA LYS A 71 -9.44 23.34 -10.87
C LYS A 71 -8.84 23.33 -12.26
N PHE A 72 -9.58 22.75 -13.19
CA PHE A 72 -9.28 22.85 -14.61
C PHE A 72 -10.60 22.91 -15.40
N ASP A 73 -10.55 23.56 -16.55
CA ASP A 73 -11.69 23.66 -17.46
C ASP A 73 -11.49 22.71 -18.64
N VAL A 74 -12.60 22.29 -19.24
CA VAL A 74 -12.60 21.30 -20.32
C VAL A 74 -13.37 21.86 -21.50
N ASP A 75 -12.63 22.19 -22.57
CA ASP A 75 -13.16 22.70 -23.82
C ASP A 75 -13.09 21.63 -24.91
N PHE A 76 -14.15 21.53 -25.71
CA PHE A 76 -14.12 20.73 -26.92
C PHE A 76 -13.63 21.59 -28.08
N THR A 77 -12.50 21.21 -28.68
CA THR A 77 -11.98 21.92 -29.86
C THR A 77 -12.70 21.53 -31.15
N SER A 78 -13.52 20.46 -31.12
CA SER A 78 -14.33 20.00 -32.26
C SER A 78 -15.80 19.74 -31.87
N GLN A 79 -16.72 20.05 -32.79
CA GLN A 79 -18.17 19.74 -32.64
C GLN A 79 -18.46 18.25 -32.39
N ASN A 80 -17.50 17.36 -32.67
CA ASN A 80 -17.63 15.90 -32.57
C ASN A 80 -16.98 15.30 -31.30
N LYS A 81 -16.51 16.11 -30.35
CA LYS A 81 -15.87 15.66 -29.09
C LYS A 81 -14.62 14.77 -29.25
N LYS A 82 -14.00 14.77 -30.45
CA LYS A 82 -12.85 13.90 -30.78
C LYS A 82 -11.52 14.40 -30.22
N ASP A 83 -11.44 15.71 -30.02
CA ASP A 83 -10.28 16.40 -29.49
C ASP A 83 -10.75 17.26 -28.32
N MET A 84 -9.99 17.18 -27.23
CA MET A 84 -10.27 17.89 -26.00
C MET A 84 -9.11 18.82 -25.67
N LYS A 85 -9.43 20.02 -25.18
CA LYS A 85 -8.48 20.92 -24.54
C LYS A 85 -8.80 21.01 -23.06
N ILE A 86 -7.83 20.69 -22.22
CA ILE A 86 -7.89 20.90 -20.78
C ILE A 86 -7.04 22.11 -20.45
N THR A 87 -7.58 23.05 -19.67
CA THR A 87 -6.85 24.24 -19.21
C THR A 87 -6.75 24.23 -17.69
N VAL A 88 -5.54 24.00 -17.17
CA VAL A 88 -5.27 23.96 -15.72
C VAL A 88 -5.44 25.36 -15.11
N GLY A 89 -5.88 25.44 -13.85
CA GLY A 89 -6.08 26.67 -13.11
C GLY A 89 -7.36 27.44 -13.44
N LYS A 90 -8.12 27.00 -14.46
CA LYS A 90 -9.41 27.60 -14.85
C LYS A 90 -10.55 26.79 -14.24
N ALA A 91 -11.54 27.44 -13.62
CA ALA A 91 -12.71 26.75 -13.08
C ALA A 91 -13.55 26.13 -14.21
N TYR A 92 -14.11 24.94 -13.98
CA TYR A 92 -15.00 24.30 -14.94
C TYR A 92 -16.30 25.10 -15.11
N THR A 93 -16.63 25.50 -16.35
CA THR A 93 -17.70 26.50 -16.60
C THR A 93 -18.99 25.96 -17.23
N ASN A 94 -19.01 24.72 -17.73
CA ASN A 94 -20.13 24.20 -18.50
C ASN A 94 -21.24 23.58 -17.61
N LYS A 95 -22.49 24.03 -17.80
CA LYS A 95 -23.69 23.69 -17.00
C LYS A 95 -24.46 22.45 -17.47
N ASP A 96 -24.17 21.87 -18.64
CA ASP A 96 -24.83 20.63 -19.13
C ASP A 96 -24.50 19.39 -18.27
N SER A 97 -23.71 19.61 -17.23
CA SER A 97 -23.15 18.65 -16.30
C SER A 97 -24.08 18.29 -15.12
N ILE A 98 -25.35 18.70 -15.09
CA ILE A 98 -26.26 18.12 -14.06
C ILE A 98 -26.45 16.60 -14.26
N ALA A 99 -26.13 16.07 -15.45
CA ALA A 99 -26.00 14.63 -15.72
C ALA A 99 -24.60 14.03 -15.40
N VAL A 100 -23.67 14.79 -14.79
CA VAL A 100 -22.24 14.39 -14.62
C VAL A 100 -22.00 13.44 -13.47
N LEU A 101 -22.93 13.28 -12.53
CA LEU A 101 -22.80 12.32 -11.42
C LEU A 101 -23.74 11.11 -11.57
N THR A 102 -24.11 10.75 -12.81
CA THR A 102 -24.90 9.53 -13.03
C THR A 102 -23.98 8.33 -13.22
N HIS A 103 -24.04 7.37 -12.30
CA HIS A 103 -23.45 6.05 -12.44
C HIS A 103 -24.07 5.34 -13.66
N THR A 104 -23.39 5.42 -14.80
CA THR A 104 -23.92 4.95 -16.10
C THR A 104 -22.81 4.36 -16.95
N GLY A 105 -23.14 3.40 -17.82
CA GLY A 105 -22.20 2.76 -18.73
C GLY A 105 -22.23 1.24 -18.62
N GLU A 106 -21.80 0.56 -19.68
CA GLU A 106 -21.77 -0.91 -19.71
C GLU A 106 -20.60 -1.44 -18.87
N LYS A 107 -20.78 -2.61 -18.24
CA LYS A 107 -19.73 -3.30 -17.46
C LYS A 107 -18.46 -3.55 -18.28
N TYR A 108 -18.62 -3.81 -19.58
CA TYR A 108 -17.53 -3.94 -20.53
C TYR A 108 -17.84 -3.06 -21.75
N ALA A 109 -16.85 -2.31 -22.22
CA ALA A 109 -17.01 -1.44 -23.39
C ALA A 109 -15.77 -1.47 -24.28
N LYS A 110 -15.95 -1.11 -25.56
CA LYS A 110 -14.83 -0.95 -26.50
C LYS A 110 -14.36 0.53 -26.48
N PRO A 111 -13.13 0.83 -26.05
CA PRO A 111 -12.61 2.18 -26.03
C PRO A 111 -12.29 2.68 -27.45
N LYS A 112 -12.63 3.93 -27.73
CA LYS A 112 -12.19 4.64 -28.95
C LYS A 112 -11.15 5.68 -28.56
N TYR A 113 -9.91 5.52 -28.98
CA TYR A 113 -8.85 6.46 -28.63
C TYR A 113 -9.10 7.88 -29.17
N VAL A 114 -8.84 8.88 -28.33
CA VAL A 114 -8.98 10.30 -28.65
C VAL A 114 -7.74 11.06 -28.23
N ASP A 115 -7.45 12.18 -28.88
CA ASP A 115 -6.36 13.07 -28.52
C ASP A 115 -6.84 14.10 -27.47
N ILE A 116 -6.05 14.24 -26.41
CA ILE A 116 -6.29 15.22 -25.35
C ILE A 116 -5.07 16.14 -25.29
N ASN A 117 -5.31 17.42 -25.51
CA ASN A 117 -4.31 18.46 -25.32
C ASN A 117 -4.56 19.08 -23.93
N ILE A 118 -3.55 19.12 -23.09
CA ILE A 118 -3.60 19.78 -21.79
C ILE A 118 -2.67 20.97 -21.85
N THR A 119 -3.10 22.12 -21.35
CA THR A 119 -2.27 23.31 -21.22
C THR A 119 -2.31 23.78 -19.78
N ASP A 120 -1.13 24.03 -19.20
CA ASP A 120 -0.99 24.66 -17.88
C ASP A 120 -0.85 26.19 -17.97
N GLY A 121 -0.91 26.74 -19.18
CA GLY A 121 -0.70 28.16 -19.46
C GLY A 121 0.72 28.50 -19.90
N GLU A 122 1.70 27.64 -19.59
CA GLU A 122 3.11 27.81 -19.99
C GLU A 122 3.51 26.82 -21.08
N LYS A 123 2.96 25.61 -21.04
CA LYS A 123 3.30 24.49 -21.91
C LYS A 123 2.06 23.69 -22.31
N ASP A 124 2.12 23.16 -23.53
CA ASP A 124 1.13 22.22 -24.05
C ASP A 124 1.64 20.77 -23.97
N TYR A 125 0.77 19.88 -23.49
CA TYR A 125 0.99 18.46 -23.31
C TYR A 125 -0.02 17.68 -24.15
N LYS A 126 0.42 16.58 -24.75
CA LYS A 126 -0.43 15.73 -25.59
C LYS A 126 -0.52 14.34 -25.01
N PHE A 127 -1.73 13.92 -24.67
CA PHE A 127 -2.03 12.60 -24.14
C PHE A 127 -3.07 11.87 -24.98
N LYS A 128 -3.14 10.56 -24.77
CA LYS A 128 -4.17 9.71 -25.35
C LYS A 128 -5.25 9.44 -24.30
N GLY A 129 -6.46 9.91 -24.58
CA GLY A 129 -7.66 9.52 -23.87
C GLY A 129 -8.42 8.42 -24.58
N VAL A 130 -9.58 8.08 -24.04
CA VAL A 130 -10.56 7.19 -24.67
C VAL A 130 -11.95 7.80 -24.62
N ASN A 131 -12.72 7.59 -25.68
CA ASN A 131 -14.14 7.85 -25.72
C ASN A 131 -14.89 6.53 -25.56
N ILE A 132 -15.75 6.46 -24.55
CA ILE A 132 -16.64 5.33 -24.29
C ILE A 132 -18.05 5.90 -24.17
N ASN A 133 -18.96 5.42 -25.03
CA ASN A 133 -20.36 5.81 -25.06
C ASN A 133 -20.60 7.33 -25.09
N GLY A 134 -19.74 8.08 -25.81
CA GLY A 134 -19.87 9.53 -25.95
C GLY A 134 -19.22 10.36 -24.84
N TYR A 135 -18.62 9.71 -23.84
CA TYR A 135 -17.86 10.35 -22.76
C TYR A 135 -16.37 10.12 -22.93
N ASN A 136 -15.58 11.15 -22.64
CA ASN A 136 -14.13 11.10 -22.70
C ASN A 136 -13.56 10.78 -21.32
N PHE A 137 -12.60 9.87 -21.30
CA PHE A 137 -11.87 9.45 -20.14
C PHE A 137 -10.37 9.63 -20.38
N ILE A 138 -9.65 10.03 -19.33
CA ILE A 138 -8.20 10.21 -19.36
C ILE A 138 -7.56 9.31 -18.31
N LYS A 139 -6.34 8.85 -18.59
CA LYS A 139 -5.52 8.21 -17.57
C LYS A 139 -5.29 9.19 -16.43
N VAL A 140 -5.58 8.74 -15.23
CA VAL A 140 -5.44 9.55 -14.01
C VAL A 140 -4.00 10.05 -13.84
N ARG A 141 -3.02 9.20 -14.14
CA ARG A 141 -1.58 9.54 -14.10
C ARG A 141 -1.19 10.64 -15.08
N ASP A 142 -1.70 10.57 -16.30
CA ASP A 142 -1.38 11.54 -17.34
C ASP A 142 -1.93 12.93 -16.97
N LEU A 143 -3.09 12.96 -16.31
CA LEU A 143 -3.64 14.20 -15.77
C LEU A 143 -2.87 14.68 -14.53
N SER A 144 -2.46 13.76 -13.64
CA SER A 144 -1.72 14.09 -12.42
C SER A 144 -0.38 14.77 -12.70
N GLU A 145 0.29 14.34 -13.77
CA GLU A 145 1.56 14.92 -14.24
C GLU A 145 1.44 16.41 -14.61
N VAL A 146 0.27 16.87 -15.04
CA VAL A 146 0.09 18.27 -15.53
C VAL A 146 -0.70 19.14 -14.56
N VAL A 147 -1.74 18.59 -13.93
CA VAL A 147 -2.53 19.33 -12.93
C VAL A 147 -1.75 19.45 -11.61
N GLY A 148 -0.69 18.67 -11.43
CA GLY A 148 0.18 18.75 -10.26
C GLY A 148 -0.50 18.18 -9.03
N PHE A 149 -1.02 16.96 -9.12
CA PHE A 149 -1.53 16.25 -7.94
C PHE A 149 -0.86 14.90 -7.79
N LYS A 150 -0.86 14.36 -6.57
CA LYS A 150 -0.18 13.09 -6.27
C LYS A 150 -1.13 11.91 -6.38
N LEU A 151 -0.59 10.77 -6.83
CA LEU A 151 -1.30 9.50 -6.85
C LEU A 151 -0.75 8.61 -5.75
N CYS A 152 -1.56 8.37 -4.71
CA CYS A 152 -1.21 7.43 -3.66
C CYS A 152 -1.92 6.10 -3.94
N TRP A 153 -1.16 5.11 -4.40
CA TRP A 153 -1.68 3.76 -4.56
C TRP A 153 -1.57 3.04 -3.21
N ARG A 154 -2.68 3.00 -2.47
CA ARG A 154 -2.82 2.05 -1.36
C ARG A 154 -3.58 0.84 -1.86
N MET A 155 -3.18 -0.34 -1.40
CA MET A 155 -3.93 -1.55 -1.71
C MET A 155 -5.39 -1.31 -1.28
N TYR A 156 -6.29 -1.37 -2.27
CA TYR A 156 -7.77 -1.24 -2.21
C TYR A 156 -8.42 0.14 -2.13
N ILE A 157 -7.61 1.16 -1.95
CA ILE A 157 -8.09 2.53 -2.10
C ILE A 157 -7.10 3.18 -3.05
N SER A 158 -7.56 3.47 -4.27
CA SER A 158 -6.81 4.40 -5.12
C SER A 158 -7.07 5.80 -4.55
N THR A 159 -6.43 6.15 -3.44
CA THR A 159 -6.60 7.50 -2.89
C THR A 159 -5.93 8.46 -3.88
N LEU A 160 -6.72 9.30 -4.59
CA LEU A 160 -6.14 10.50 -5.17
C LEU A 160 -5.94 11.47 -4.03
N THR A 161 -4.77 11.43 -3.42
CA THR A 161 -4.39 12.47 -2.50
C THR A 161 -3.86 13.63 -3.32
N PHE A 162 -4.66 14.68 -3.46
CA PHE A 162 -4.23 15.88 -4.15
C PHE A 162 -3.35 16.71 -3.21
N ASN A 163 -2.07 16.36 -3.10
CA ASN A 163 -1.08 17.23 -2.49
C ASN A 163 -0.62 18.24 -3.53
N LYS A 164 -0.76 19.54 -3.23
CA LYS A 164 -0.09 20.59 -4.00
C LYS A 164 1.43 20.36 -3.91
N PRO A 165 2.15 20.20 -5.05
CA PRO A 165 3.59 20.12 -5.05
C PRO A 165 4.17 21.36 -4.39
N VAL A 166 5.09 21.14 -3.45
CA VAL A 166 5.84 22.22 -2.81
C VAL A 166 7.15 22.32 -3.56
N SER A 167 7.34 23.43 -4.25
CA SER A 167 8.54 23.73 -5.03
C SER A 167 9.24 24.98 -4.52
N GLN A 168 8.50 25.82 -3.79
CA GLN A 168 8.99 27.08 -3.26
C GLN A 168 8.39 27.38 -1.89
N LEU A 169 9.06 28.24 -1.12
CA LEU A 169 8.65 28.60 0.24
C LEU A 169 7.28 29.29 0.27
N SER A 170 6.90 30.01 -0.79
CA SER A 170 5.57 30.61 -0.93
C SER A 170 4.43 29.60 -1.08
N ASP A 171 4.74 28.32 -1.32
CA ASP A 171 3.75 27.24 -1.32
C ASP A 171 3.32 26.84 0.12
N PHE A 172 4.05 27.31 1.15
CA PHE A 172 3.73 27.08 2.56
C PHE A 172 2.60 28.02 3.00
N THR A 173 1.66 27.48 3.78
CA THR A 173 0.47 28.21 4.21
C THR A 173 0.61 28.92 5.56
N LYS A 174 1.67 28.59 6.32
CA LYS A 174 2.07 29.30 7.55
C LYS A 174 3.16 30.31 7.20
N ASN A 175 3.23 31.41 7.94
CA ASN A 175 4.34 32.34 7.83
C ASN A 175 5.65 31.57 8.13
N PRO A 176 6.70 31.65 7.29
CA PRO A 176 7.97 30.97 7.55
C PRO A 176 8.55 31.24 8.95
N GLU A 177 8.25 32.39 9.53
CA GLU A 177 8.64 32.75 10.91
C GLU A 177 7.98 31.90 12.00
N GLU A 178 6.86 31.22 11.69
CA GLU A 178 6.14 30.31 12.60
C GLU A 178 6.65 28.85 12.50
N LEU A 179 7.52 28.55 11.53
CA LEU A 179 8.02 27.20 11.25
C LEU A 179 9.33 26.95 12.00
N THR A 180 9.22 26.81 13.32
CA THR A 180 10.36 26.71 14.24
C THR A 180 10.92 25.29 14.39
N SER A 181 10.14 24.28 14.04
CA SER A 181 10.51 22.86 14.08
C SER A 181 10.10 22.16 12.78
N LEU A 182 10.83 21.10 12.39
CA LEU A 182 10.47 20.31 11.20
C LEU A 182 9.07 19.69 11.34
N SER A 183 8.67 19.28 12.54
CA SER A 183 7.32 18.76 12.80
C SER A 183 6.20 19.80 12.63
N ASP A 184 6.50 21.10 12.54
CA ASP A 184 5.49 22.13 12.34
C ASP A 184 4.89 22.09 10.92
N PHE A 185 5.60 21.49 9.98
CA PHE A 185 5.25 21.43 8.55
C PHE A 185 5.61 20.12 7.84
N MET A 186 6.35 19.19 8.48
CA MET A 186 6.66 17.87 7.94
C MET A 186 5.91 16.75 8.66
N THR A 187 5.56 15.71 7.91
CA THR A 187 4.77 14.55 8.34
C THR A 187 5.34 13.27 7.75
N GLY A 188 4.92 12.12 8.27
CA GLY A 188 5.42 10.82 7.82
C GLY A 188 6.85 10.56 8.28
N ASP A 189 7.59 9.74 7.54
CA ASP A 189 8.93 9.28 7.91
C ASP A 189 10.06 10.19 7.40
N TYR A 190 9.88 11.49 7.58
CA TYR A 190 10.74 12.53 6.99
C TYR A 190 12.17 12.50 7.54
N LEU A 191 12.36 12.11 8.81
CA LEU A 191 13.69 12.05 9.45
C LEU A 191 14.57 10.96 8.84
N ASN A 192 14.01 9.79 8.51
CA ASN A 192 14.76 8.73 7.82
C ASN A 192 15.18 9.18 6.42
N TYR A 193 14.29 9.84 5.68
CA TYR A 193 14.62 10.36 4.36
C TYR A 193 15.76 11.39 4.42
N ILE A 194 15.67 12.39 5.31
CA ILE A 194 16.71 13.42 5.46
C ILE A 194 18.03 12.78 5.90
N SER A 195 17.99 11.78 6.79
CA SER A 195 19.16 11.02 7.24
C SER A 195 19.86 10.31 6.09
N ASP A 196 19.14 9.57 5.28
CA ASP A 196 19.73 8.82 4.16
C ASP A 196 20.22 9.76 3.06
N TYR A 197 19.50 10.85 2.78
CA TYR A 197 19.98 11.89 1.87
C TYR A 197 21.31 12.48 2.35
N THR A 198 21.40 12.81 3.65
CA THR A 198 22.60 13.39 4.26
C THR A 198 23.81 12.44 4.17
N LYS A 199 23.60 11.14 4.47
CA LYS A 199 24.67 10.13 4.35
C LYS A 199 25.15 10.00 2.90
N ASN A 200 24.22 9.99 1.93
CA ASN A 200 24.56 9.92 0.52
C ASN A 200 25.30 11.17 0.04
N TYR A 201 24.87 12.36 0.49
CA TYR A 201 25.55 13.62 0.19
C TYR A 201 27.01 13.58 0.67
N ILE A 202 27.22 13.19 1.93
CA ILE A 202 28.56 13.06 2.53
C ILE A 202 29.40 12.02 1.79
N HIS A 203 28.82 10.89 1.39
CA HIS A 203 29.54 9.83 0.70
C HIS A 203 29.98 10.24 -0.72
N ASN A 204 29.15 11.00 -1.42
CA ASN A 204 29.37 11.36 -2.82
C ASN A 204 30.21 12.62 -3.00
N ASP A 205 30.31 13.49 -1.99
CA ASP A 205 31.24 14.60 -1.97
C ASP A 205 32.63 14.09 -1.56
N LEU A 206 33.53 13.98 -2.54
CA LEU A 206 34.87 13.41 -2.35
C LEU A 206 35.72 14.20 -1.34
N ASP A 207 35.52 15.52 -1.22
CA ASP A 207 36.29 16.36 -0.29
C ASP A 207 35.80 16.13 1.15
N ILE A 208 34.48 16.14 1.35
CA ILE A 208 33.87 15.82 2.64
C ILE A 208 34.21 14.38 3.06
N ALA A 209 34.02 13.41 2.17
CA ALA A 209 34.27 12.00 2.46
C ALA A 209 35.74 11.75 2.87
N ALA A 210 36.70 12.41 2.21
CA ALA A 210 38.12 12.31 2.54
C ALA A 210 38.42 12.89 3.93
N HIS A 211 37.81 14.02 4.29
CA HIS A 211 38.04 14.67 5.60
C HIS A 211 37.35 13.95 6.76
N LEU A 212 36.24 13.25 6.50
CA LEU A 212 35.54 12.45 7.50
C LEU A 212 36.09 11.02 7.62
N MET A 213 36.97 10.60 6.72
CA MET A 213 37.56 9.26 6.72
C MET A 213 38.32 9.01 8.03
N GLY A 214 37.93 7.96 8.75
CA GLY A 214 38.53 7.60 10.05
C GLY A 214 37.86 8.26 11.27
N TYR A 215 36.87 9.14 11.08
CA TYR A 215 36.05 9.69 12.15
C TYR A 215 34.69 9.00 12.22
N ASN A 216 34.20 8.74 13.43
CA ASN A 216 32.86 8.19 13.62
C ASN A 216 31.81 9.31 13.57
N TYR A 217 31.45 9.74 12.36
CA TYR A 217 30.43 10.77 12.14
C TYR A 217 28.98 10.23 12.10
N SER A 218 28.81 8.90 12.08
CA SER A 218 27.50 8.25 11.87
C SER A 218 26.41 8.74 12.83
N LYS A 219 26.72 8.90 14.13
CA LYS A 219 25.78 9.36 15.15
C LYS A 219 25.22 10.78 14.92
N TYR A 220 25.95 11.63 14.19
CA TYR A 220 25.55 13.02 13.91
C TYR A 220 24.62 13.13 12.70
N VAL A 221 24.41 12.02 11.97
CA VAL A 221 23.53 11.94 10.79
C VAL A 221 22.46 10.87 10.95
N GLU A 222 22.22 10.39 12.19
CA GLU A 222 21.10 9.51 12.53
C GLU A 222 19.76 10.27 12.45
N PRO A 223 18.63 9.60 12.17
CA PRO A 223 17.31 10.19 11.92
C PRO A 223 16.64 10.70 13.20
N THR A 224 17.27 11.69 13.84
CA THR A 224 16.80 12.29 15.09
C THR A 224 16.51 13.77 14.90
N SER A 225 15.51 14.30 15.61
CA SER A 225 15.20 15.73 15.59
C SER A 225 16.39 16.59 16.02
N ASP A 226 17.22 16.10 16.95
CA ASP A 226 18.39 16.82 17.44
C ASP A 226 19.48 17.02 16.39
N ASN A 227 19.71 16.03 15.52
CA ASN A 227 20.70 16.12 14.44
C ASN A 227 20.26 17.09 13.33
N TYR A 228 18.95 17.28 13.16
CA TYR A 228 18.37 18.09 12.08
C TYR A 228 17.65 19.37 12.54
N LYS A 229 17.80 19.76 13.82
CA LYS A 229 17.17 20.98 14.38
C LYS A 229 17.73 22.28 13.81
N ASN A 230 18.98 22.26 13.33
CA ASN A 230 19.64 23.42 12.77
C ASN A 230 19.36 23.50 11.26
N PHE A 231 18.17 23.94 10.89
CA PHE A 231 17.78 24.11 9.48
C PHE A 231 17.49 25.57 9.13
N LYS A 232 17.55 25.87 7.84
CA LYS A 232 17.13 27.14 7.25
C LYS A 232 16.22 26.89 6.06
N LEU A 233 15.05 27.51 6.06
CA LEU A 233 14.16 27.55 4.92
C LEU A 233 14.67 28.62 3.94
N ASN A 234 14.92 28.21 2.70
CA ASN A 234 15.21 29.11 1.58
C ASN A 234 14.06 29.06 0.57
N ASP A 235 14.15 29.85 -0.49
CA ASP A 235 13.07 29.97 -1.47
C ASP A 235 12.74 28.65 -2.18
N ASP A 236 13.72 27.78 -2.47
CA ASP A 236 13.52 26.52 -3.22
C ASP A 236 13.98 25.25 -2.48
N ASN A 237 14.56 25.39 -1.28
CA ASN A 237 15.16 24.28 -0.54
C ASN A 237 15.17 24.51 0.98
N ILE A 238 15.43 23.42 1.72
CA ILE A 238 15.81 23.45 3.14
C ILE A 238 17.29 23.14 3.23
N THR A 239 18.04 23.99 3.92
CA THR A 239 19.45 23.73 4.27
C THR A 239 19.55 23.22 5.70
N PHE A 240 20.12 22.03 5.89
CA PHE A 240 20.46 21.45 7.20
C PHE A 240 21.93 21.68 7.51
N ASN A 241 22.22 22.22 8.69
CA ASN A 241 23.59 22.43 9.18
C ASN A 241 23.92 21.36 10.21
N ILE A 242 24.69 20.36 9.81
CA ILE A 242 25.10 19.22 10.64
C ILE A 242 26.30 19.64 11.49
N ASP A 243 26.14 19.63 12.80
CA ASP A 243 27.18 19.99 13.77
C ASP A 243 28.11 18.80 14.03
N LEU A 244 29.37 18.95 13.61
CA LEU A 244 30.46 17.98 13.77
C LEU A 244 31.57 18.52 14.67
N SER A 245 31.37 19.65 15.35
CA SER A 245 32.39 20.32 16.16
C SER A 245 33.07 19.40 17.18
N ASN A 246 32.30 18.46 17.74
CA ASN A 246 32.79 17.44 18.68
C ASN A 246 33.82 16.48 18.09
N LEU A 247 33.89 16.32 16.77
CA LEU A 247 34.91 15.53 16.08
C LEU A 247 36.24 16.28 15.93
N LYS A 248 36.26 17.60 16.17
CA LYS A 248 37.44 18.47 16.11
C LYS A 248 38.18 18.39 14.76
N ILE A 249 37.42 18.25 13.68
CA ILE A 249 37.96 18.16 12.32
C ILE A 249 38.18 19.59 11.82
N LYS A 250 39.44 19.95 11.59
CA LYS A 250 39.83 21.29 11.14
C LYS A 250 39.09 21.64 9.85
N ASN A 251 38.40 22.79 9.83
CA ASN A 251 37.59 23.32 8.72
C ASN A 251 36.28 22.55 8.41
N TYR A 252 35.93 21.50 9.17
CA TYR A 252 34.74 20.66 8.96
C TYR A 252 33.93 20.50 10.25
N GLU A 253 33.86 21.57 11.03
CA GLU A 253 33.07 21.64 12.26
C GLU A 253 31.57 21.65 11.98
N ASN A 254 31.16 22.03 10.76
CA ASN A 254 29.79 21.98 10.29
C ASN A 254 29.73 21.60 8.80
N ILE A 255 28.70 20.86 8.41
CA ILE A 255 28.41 20.56 7.00
C ILE A 255 27.01 21.05 6.68
N SER A 256 26.87 21.82 5.61
CA SER A 256 25.57 22.29 5.10
C SER A 256 25.08 21.35 3.99
N VAL A 257 23.87 20.81 4.16
CA VAL A 257 23.21 19.93 3.19
C VAL A 257 21.90 20.57 2.75
N ALA A 258 21.80 20.92 1.46
CA ALA A 258 20.58 21.47 0.89
C ALA A 258 19.73 20.38 0.23
N ILE A 259 18.44 20.35 0.56
CA ILE A 259 17.45 19.42 -0.01
C ILE A 259 16.31 20.27 -0.59
N LYS A 260 15.99 20.07 -1.87
CA LYS A 260 14.93 20.83 -2.54
C LYS A 260 13.56 20.48 -1.97
N TYR A 261 12.64 21.45 -1.97
CA TYR A 261 11.25 21.16 -1.58
C TYR A 261 10.58 20.12 -2.46
N SER A 262 10.95 20.06 -3.75
CA SER A 262 10.47 19.04 -4.68
C SER A 262 10.74 17.62 -4.16
N ASP A 263 11.91 17.41 -3.57
CA ASP A 263 12.38 16.11 -3.09
C ASP A 263 11.77 15.76 -1.73
N LEU A 264 11.34 16.78 -0.99
CA LEU A 264 10.69 16.67 0.33
C LEU A 264 9.16 16.76 0.25
N SER A 265 8.61 16.91 -0.95
CA SER A 265 7.20 17.23 -1.16
C SER A 265 6.24 16.15 -0.63
N ASP A 266 6.70 14.92 -0.45
CA ASP A 266 5.91 13.82 0.15
C ASP A 266 5.76 13.95 1.66
N TYR A 267 6.61 14.75 2.29
CA TYR A 267 6.67 14.94 3.72
C TYR A 267 6.09 16.28 4.16
N ILE A 268 6.00 17.29 3.28
CA ILE A 268 5.53 18.64 3.63
C ILE A 268 3.99 18.71 3.58
N SER A 269 3.37 19.11 4.69
CA SER A 269 1.92 19.37 4.79
C SER A 269 1.59 20.82 4.42
N THR A 270 0.61 21.03 3.53
CA THR A 270 0.05 22.35 3.19
C THR A 270 -1.45 22.39 3.49
N ASN A 271 -1.99 23.56 3.89
CA ASN A 271 -3.42 23.73 4.22
C ASN A 271 -4.37 23.63 2.99
N GLU A 272 -3.87 23.35 1.79
CA GLU A 272 -4.65 23.14 0.56
C GLU A 272 -4.68 21.65 0.14
N THR A 273 -4.48 20.72 1.08
CA THR A 273 -4.57 19.29 0.77
C THR A 273 -6.03 18.89 0.56
N VAL A 274 -6.42 18.67 -0.69
CA VAL A 274 -7.72 18.08 -1.04
C VAL A 274 -7.56 16.56 -0.94
N HIS A 275 -8.19 15.96 0.07
CA HIS A 275 -8.26 14.51 0.18
C HIS A 275 -9.40 13.97 -0.68
N LEU A 276 -9.08 13.35 -1.82
CA LEU A 276 -10.05 12.63 -2.63
C LEU A 276 -9.82 11.12 -2.50
N SER A 277 -10.53 10.48 -1.59
CA SER A 277 -10.45 9.02 -1.47
C SER A 277 -11.28 8.39 -2.60
N LEU A 278 -10.65 7.77 -3.62
CA LEU A 278 -11.38 6.89 -4.55
C LEU A 278 -11.37 5.46 -4.02
N LEU A 279 -12.56 4.95 -3.74
CA LEU A 279 -12.84 3.53 -3.62
C LEU A 279 -13.18 3.00 -5.01
N MET A 280 -12.38 2.07 -5.53
CA MET A 280 -12.56 1.46 -6.85
C MET A 280 -12.82 -0.05 -6.71
N ALA A 281 -13.90 -0.43 -6.03
CA ALA A 281 -14.40 -1.80 -5.91
C ALA A 281 -15.86 -1.81 -5.36
N PRO A 282 -16.69 -2.82 -5.71
CA PRO A 282 -18.15 -2.71 -5.62
C PRO A 282 -18.66 -2.62 -4.18
N THR A 283 -19.67 -1.78 -4.02
CA THR A 283 -20.49 -1.58 -2.83
C THR A 283 -21.31 -2.83 -2.53
N GLU A 284 -20.90 -3.63 -1.56
CA GLU A 284 -21.86 -4.28 -0.67
C GLU A 284 -21.57 -3.77 0.75
N GLU A 285 -22.44 -2.87 1.19
CA GLU A 285 -22.68 -2.41 2.56
C GLU A 285 -21.46 -2.35 3.52
N MET A 286 -20.59 -1.34 3.34
CA MET A 286 -19.80 -0.84 4.46
C MET A 286 -20.65 0.16 5.26
N ASN A 287 -21.08 -0.28 6.46
CA ASN A 287 -21.79 0.52 7.45
C ASN A 287 -21.14 1.90 7.69
N GLU A 288 -22.00 2.89 7.97
CA GLU A 288 -21.72 4.33 8.00
C GLU A 288 -20.67 4.82 9.03
N GLU A 289 -20.02 3.95 9.82
CA GLU A 289 -19.20 4.38 10.96
C GLU A 289 -17.68 4.53 10.70
N THR A 290 -17.14 4.15 9.53
CA THR A 290 -15.67 4.19 9.30
C THR A 290 -15.18 5.28 8.34
N ALA A 291 -16.00 6.30 8.04
CA ALA A 291 -15.63 7.40 7.15
C ALA A 291 -15.74 8.78 7.82
N THR A 292 -15.19 8.92 9.03
CA THR A 292 -14.86 10.23 9.59
C THR A 292 -13.34 10.40 9.64
N PHE A 293 -12.79 11.07 8.62
CA PHE A 293 -11.47 11.68 8.72
C PHE A 293 -11.66 13.10 9.22
N ASP A 294 -11.02 13.36 10.36
CA ASP A 294 -11.05 14.60 11.10
C ASP A 294 -10.64 15.77 10.21
N THR A 295 -11.59 16.65 9.89
CA THR A 295 -11.30 17.96 9.30
C THR A 295 -11.28 18.97 10.43
N THR A 296 -10.08 19.33 10.87
CA THR A 296 -9.88 20.36 11.89
C THR A 296 -10.33 21.72 11.37
N LYS A 297 -11.55 22.10 11.76
CA LYS A 297 -11.94 23.49 12.03
C LYS A 297 -12.64 23.53 13.38
N GLU A 298 -11.85 23.83 14.40
CA GLU A 298 -12.31 24.15 15.75
C GLU A 298 -13.28 25.34 15.71
N GLN A 299 -14.45 25.25 16.34
CA GLN A 299 -14.82 26.14 17.47
C GLN A 299 -16.23 25.93 18.07
N ILE A 300 -16.23 25.84 19.42
CA ILE A 300 -17.22 26.32 20.42
C ILE A 300 -18.26 25.32 21.00
N ASN A 301 -17.90 24.83 22.20
CA ASN A 301 -18.68 24.61 23.44
C ASN A 301 -20.16 24.14 23.38
N LYS A 302 -20.42 22.98 24.02
CA LYS A 302 -21.16 22.91 25.31
C LYS A 302 -21.10 21.53 25.96
N ASN A 303 -20.63 21.53 27.22
CA ASN A 303 -20.87 20.60 28.32
C ASN A 303 -21.84 19.42 28.08
N VAL A 304 -21.37 18.19 28.33
CA VAL A 304 -22.02 17.24 29.26
C VAL A 304 -20.95 16.35 29.90
N ASN A 305 -20.84 16.42 31.23
CA ASN A 305 -20.16 15.43 32.07
C ASN A 305 -20.84 14.07 31.94
N THR A 306 -20.11 12.97 31.74
CA THR A 306 -20.37 11.72 32.49
C THR A 306 -19.11 10.85 32.56
N THR A 307 -18.74 10.55 33.79
CA THR A 307 -17.66 9.69 34.27
C THR A 307 -17.88 8.22 33.90
N ARG A 308 -16.83 7.49 33.49
CA ARG A 308 -16.35 6.28 34.18
C ARG A 308 -15.12 5.69 33.48
N GLU A 309 -14.05 5.64 34.26
CA GLU A 309 -12.83 4.88 34.01
C GLU A 309 -13.14 3.40 33.76
N THR A 310 -12.43 2.81 32.81
CA THR A 310 -11.98 1.42 32.94
C THR A 310 -10.62 1.32 32.28
N THR A 311 -9.60 1.21 33.12
CA THR A 311 -8.20 0.96 32.79
C THR A 311 -8.07 -0.38 32.07
N THR A 312 -7.72 -0.36 30.79
CA THR A 312 -7.08 -1.50 30.12
C THR A 312 -5.59 -1.20 30.01
N GLU A 313 -4.80 -1.81 30.87
CA GLU A 313 -3.35 -1.88 30.74
C GLU A 313 -3.01 -2.47 29.36
N SER A 314 -2.49 -1.63 28.47
CA SER A 314 -1.90 -2.07 27.22
C SER A 314 -0.56 -2.74 27.54
N THR A 315 -0.57 -4.06 27.74
CA THR A 315 0.66 -4.86 27.82
C THR A 315 1.31 -4.88 26.44
N THR A 316 2.23 -3.96 26.18
CA THR A 316 3.10 -4.02 25.00
C THR A 316 3.95 -5.30 25.11
N TYR A 317 3.75 -6.24 24.19
CA TYR A 317 4.60 -7.43 24.09
C TYR A 317 6.04 -7.02 23.81
N TYR A 318 6.95 -7.38 24.71
CA TYR A 318 8.37 -7.06 24.64
C TYR A 318 9.16 -8.28 24.18
N VAL A 319 9.91 -8.13 23.09
CA VAL A 319 10.87 -9.13 22.62
C VAL A 319 12.24 -8.79 23.17
N ASP A 320 12.81 -9.68 23.97
CA ASP A 320 14.15 -9.54 24.55
C ASP A 320 15.21 -9.86 23.48
N PRO A 321 16.01 -8.88 23.03
CA PRO A 321 17.01 -9.11 21.98
C PRO A 321 18.13 -10.07 22.40
N ASN A 322 18.28 -10.36 23.70
CA ASN A 322 19.32 -11.25 24.23
C ASN A 322 18.87 -12.71 24.38
N LYS A 323 17.60 -13.01 24.09
CA LYS A 323 17.05 -14.37 24.13
C LYS A 323 16.81 -14.90 22.73
N PRO A 324 16.96 -16.22 22.52
CA PRO A 324 16.74 -16.79 21.20
C PRO A 324 15.29 -16.57 20.76
N MET A 325 15.09 -16.26 19.48
CA MET A 325 13.78 -16.03 18.89
C MET A 325 13.65 -16.72 17.54
N ILE A 326 12.42 -17.12 17.20
CA ILE A 326 12.10 -17.73 15.91
C ILE A 326 10.79 -17.19 15.37
N ALA A 327 10.70 -17.10 14.05
CA ALA A 327 9.47 -16.80 13.33
C ALA A 327 8.86 -18.10 12.82
N LEU A 328 7.82 -18.57 13.50
CA LEU A 328 6.95 -19.61 12.97
C LEU A 328 6.08 -18.98 11.88
N THR A 329 6.12 -19.54 10.67
CA THR A 329 5.35 -19.03 9.55
C THR A 329 4.46 -20.13 8.95
N PHE A 330 3.22 -19.77 8.62
CA PHE A 330 2.20 -20.68 8.12
C PHE A 330 1.62 -20.16 6.82
N ASP A 331 1.70 -20.96 5.76
CA ASP A 331 1.22 -20.63 4.42
C ASP A 331 -0.11 -21.36 4.11
N ASP A 332 -0.84 -20.84 3.12
CA ASP A 332 -2.04 -21.40 2.48
C ASP A 332 -3.37 -21.35 3.25
N GLY A 333 -3.33 -21.03 4.54
CA GLY A 333 -4.53 -20.81 5.34
C GLY A 333 -5.30 -19.53 4.98
N PRO A 334 -6.35 -19.20 5.75
CA PRO A 334 -6.81 -19.90 6.95
C PRO A 334 -7.68 -21.14 6.64
N ARG A 335 -7.63 -22.16 7.50
CA ARG A 335 -8.41 -23.40 7.39
C ARG A 335 -9.03 -23.79 8.73
N LYS A 336 -10.37 -23.91 8.74
CA LYS A 336 -11.13 -24.47 9.88
C LYS A 336 -10.63 -25.87 10.25
N GLY A 337 -10.52 -26.11 11.55
CA GLY A 337 -9.98 -27.33 12.15
C GLY A 337 -8.45 -27.35 12.26
N SER A 338 -7.76 -26.27 11.87
CA SER A 338 -6.30 -26.23 11.81
C SER A 338 -5.74 -24.89 12.30
N THR A 339 -6.07 -23.78 11.63
CA THR A 339 -5.57 -22.44 11.97
C THR A 339 -5.92 -22.05 13.39
N GLU A 340 -7.17 -22.29 13.83
CA GLU A 340 -7.61 -21.96 15.18
C GLU A 340 -6.85 -22.71 16.28
N LEU A 341 -6.44 -23.96 16.01
CA LEU A 341 -5.69 -24.78 16.97
C LEU A 341 -4.28 -24.24 17.17
N ILE A 342 -3.66 -23.77 16.09
CA ILE A 342 -2.33 -23.15 16.11
C ILE A 342 -2.40 -21.82 16.88
N VAL A 343 -3.37 -20.96 16.54
CA VAL A 343 -3.58 -19.68 17.23
C VAL A 343 -3.84 -19.89 18.73
N ASP A 344 -4.66 -20.87 19.11
CA ASP A 344 -4.93 -21.17 20.51
C ASP A 344 -3.70 -21.70 21.25
N ALA A 345 -2.82 -22.46 20.57
CA ALA A 345 -1.55 -22.90 21.14
C ALA A 345 -0.58 -21.72 21.36
N LEU A 346 -0.51 -20.78 20.41
CA LEU A 346 0.29 -19.56 20.53
C LEU A 346 -0.17 -18.70 21.72
N LYS A 347 -1.49 -18.46 21.85
CA LYS A 347 -2.06 -17.68 22.96
C LYS A 347 -1.68 -18.23 24.34
N LYS A 348 -1.65 -19.56 24.51
CA LYS A 348 -1.31 -20.21 25.79
C LYS A 348 0.09 -19.90 26.31
N VAL A 349 1.01 -19.56 25.40
CA VAL A 349 2.40 -19.24 25.75
C VAL A 349 2.74 -17.78 25.49
N ASN A 350 1.73 -16.93 25.26
CA ASN A 350 1.89 -15.54 24.82
C ASN A 350 2.83 -15.42 23.61
N GLY A 351 2.82 -16.42 22.73
CA GLY A 351 3.62 -16.46 21.52
C GLY A 351 2.87 -15.86 20.34
N ARG A 352 3.62 -15.48 19.29
CA ARG A 352 3.09 -14.96 18.04
C ARG A 352 3.69 -15.70 16.85
N ALA A 353 3.00 -15.65 15.72
CA ALA A 353 3.43 -16.23 14.46
C ALA A 353 3.03 -15.32 13.29
N THR A 354 3.50 -15.66 12.09
CA THR A 354 3.10 -15.00 10.85
C THR A 354 2.30 -15.95 9.97
N PHE A 355 1.10 -15.57 9.57
CA PHE A 355 0.24 -16.36 8.68
C PHE A 355 0.21 -15.71 7.29
N PHE A 356 0.83 -16.33 6.29
CA PHE A 356 0.74 -15.93 4.89
C PHE A 356 -0.52 -16.55 4.28
N VAL A 357 -1.59 -15.76 4.26
CA VAL A 357 -2.93 -16.26 3.92
C VAL A 357 -3.23 -16.15 2.42
N VAL A 358 -4.02 -17.08 1.91
CA VAL A 358 -4.53 -17.07 0.53
C VAL A 358 -5.90 -16.41 0.50
N GLY A 359 -6.10 -15.42 -0.37
CA GLY A 359 -7.31 -14.61 -0.43
C GLY A 359 -8.62 -15.41 -0.48
N GLN A 360 -8.69 -16.42 -1.35
CA GLN A 360 -9.86 -17.31 -1.45
C GLN A 360 -10.17 -18.06 -0.14
N MET A 361 -9.15 -18.37 0.66
CA MET A 361 -9.33 -19.05 1.94
C MET A 361 -9.77 -18.07 3.03
N VAL A 362 -9.30 -16.83 2.96
CA VAL A 362 -9.75 -15.75 3.85
C VAL A 362 -11.24 -15.51 3.71
N GLU A 363 -11.75 -15.40 2.48
CA GLU A 363 -13.19 -15.21 2.22
C GLU A 363 -14.05 -16.36 2.77
N GLN A 364 -13.51 -17.59 2.78
CA GLN A 364 -14.20 -18.76 3.33
C GLN A 364 -14.18 -18.82 4.86
N SER A 365 -13.19 -18.19 5.51
CA SER A 365 -12.97 -18.27 6.95
C SER A 365 -12.46 -16.93 7.55
N PRO A 366 -13.21 -15.82 7.39
CA PRO A 366 -12.76 -14.49 7.81
C PRO A 366 -12.55 -14.40 9.33
N ASP A 367 -13.37 -15.08 10.11
CA ASP A 367 -13.28 -15.14 11.58
C ASP A 367 -11.91 -15.66 12.07
N LEU A 368 -11.27 -16.55 11.31
CA LEU A 368 -9.97 -17.10 11.68
C LEU A 368 -8.85 -16.09 11.51
N VAL A 369 -8.93 -15.23 10.48
CA VAL A 369 -7.99 -14.11 10.30
C VAL A 369 -8.15 -13.12 11.45
N LYS A 370 -9.39 -12.74 11.77
CA LYS A 370 -9.69 -11.86 12.91
C LYS A 370 -9.15 -12.45 14.22
N LYS A 371 -9.39 -13.74 14.47
CA LYS A 371 -8.89 -14.46 15.66
C LYS A 371 -7.36 -14.43 15.76
N ALA A 372 -6.65 -14.58 14.64
CA ALA A 372 -5.19 -14.51 14.60
C ALA A 372 -4.67 -13.08 14.88
N VAL A 373 -5.30 -12.05 14.30
CA VAL A 373 -4.96 -10.64 14.56
C VAL A 373 -5.19 -10.28 16.04
N GLU A 374 -6.33 -10.68 16.61
CA GLU A 374 -6.63 -10.49 18.03
C GLU A 374 -5.65 -11.24 18.96
N ALA A 375 -4.98 -12.28 18.45
CA ALA A 375 -3.91 -12.99 19.16
C ALA A 375 -2.56 -12.26 19.10
N GLY A 376 -2.47 -11.13 18.39
CA GLY A 376 -1.22 -10.43 18.10
C GLY A 376 -0.36 -11.12 17.03
N CYS A 377 -0.91 -12.09 16.29
CA CYS A 377 -0.20 -12.69 15.17
C CYS A 377 -0.19 -11.74 13.97
N GLN A 378 0.84 -11.87 13.13
CA GLN A 378 0.97 -11.09 11.91
C GLN A 378 0.27 -11.80 10.76
N ILE A 379 -0.42 -11.04 9.90
CA ILE A 379 -0.99 -11.53 8.65
C ILE A 379 -0.14 -11.04 7.48
N GLY A 380 0.34 -11.98 6.67
CA GLY A 380 1.05 -11.75 5.42
C GLY A 380 0.22 -12.14 4.21
N ASN A 381 0.58 -11.61 3.04
CA ASN A 381 -0.08 -11.89 1.76
C ASN A 381 0.53 -13.13 1.08
N HIS A 382 -0.29 -14.10 0.70
CA HIS A 382 0.13 -15.28 -0.08
C HIS A 382 -0.61 -15.41 -1.42
N THR A 383 -0.92 -14.27 -2.04
CA THR A 383 -1.73 -14.15 -3.26
C THR A 383 -3.18 -14.61 -3.09
N TYR A 384 -4.00 -14.39 -4.12
CA TYR A 384 -5.44 -14.58 -4.01
C TYR A 384 -5.84 -16.04 -4.23
N ASP A 385 -5.30 -16.67 -5.27
CA ASP A 385 -5.63 -18.06 -5.63
C ASP A 385 -4.41 -18.99 -5.65
N HIS A 386 -3.30 -18.55 -5.04
CA HIS A 386 -2.03 -19.27 -5.00
C HIS A 386 -1.37 -19.44 -6.40
N ALA A 387 -1.63 -18.52 -7.34
CA ALA A 387 -0.98 -18.52 -8.65
C ALA A 387 0.55 -18.44 -8.57
N ASN A 388 1.22 -19.16 -9.48
CA ASN A 388 2.66 -18.98 -9.68
C ASN A 388 2.93 -17.64 -10.37
N LEU A 389 3.39 -16.66 -9.59
CA LEU A 389 3.60 -15.29 -10.04
C LEU A 389 4.61 -15.14 -11.17
N ASN A 390 5.56 -16.06 -11.32
CA ASN A 390 6.53 -16.03 -12.43
C ASN A 390 5.88 -16.29 -13.80
N LYS A 391 4.66 -16.84 -13.82
CA LYS A 391 3.88 -17.07 -15.05
C LYS A 391 2.97 -15.88 -15.39
N LEU A 392 2.93 -14.85 -14.55
CA LEU A 392 2.07 -13.69 -14.71
C LEU A 392 2.87 -12.47 -15.18
N GLY A 393 2.20 -11.60 -15.95
CA GLY A 393 2.68 -10.24 -16.16
C GLY A 393 2.49 -9.38 -14.91
N ALA A 394 3.12 -8.20 -14.86
CA ALA A 394 3.08 -7.31 -13.69
C ALA A 394 1.64 -6.95 -13.24
N TYR A 395 0.68 -6.84 -14.17
CA TYR A 395 -0.73 -6.66 -13.84
C TYR A 395 -1.34 -7.86 -13.12
N GLY A 396 -1.08 -9.08 -13.59
CA GLY A 396 -1.56 -10.31 -12.95
C GLY A 396 -0.98 -10.46 -11.54
N VAL A 397 0.32 -10.16 -11.36
CA VAL A 397 0.96 -10.14 -10.04
C VAL A 397 0.28 -9.14 -9.11
N ARG A 398 0.09 -7.88 -9.55
CA ARG A 398 -0.62 -6.88 -8.75
C ARG A 398 -2.05 -7.30 -8.44
N THR A 399 -2.76 -7.90 -9.38
CA THR A 399 -4.13 -8.37 -9.18
C THR A 399 -4.21 -9.44 -8.10
N GLU A 400 -3.29 -10.40 -8.13
CA GLU A 400 -3.20 -11.47 -7.13
C GLU A 400 -2.96 -10.92 -5.71
N VAL A 401 -1.97 -10.04 -5.58
CA VAL A 401 -1.62 -9.41 -4.30
C VAL A 401 -2.76 -8.49 -3.82
N ASN A 402 -3.29 -7.68 -4.74
CA ASN A 402 -4.43 -6.79 -4.56
C ASN A 402 -5.77 -7.51 -4.68
N LYS A 403 -5.89 -8.81 -4.48
CA LYS A 403 -7.20 -9.40 -4.13
C LYS A 403 -7.11 -10.07 -2.77
N CYS A 404 -5.98 -10.71 -2.50
CA CYS A 404 -5.69 -11.31 -1.20
C CYS A 404 -5.82 -10.32 -0.05
N SER A 405 -5.10 -9.20 -0.11
CA SER A 405 -5.13 -8.23 0.99
C SER A 405 -6.51 -7.57 1.21
N ASN A 406 -7.47 -7.71 0.28
CA ASN A 406 -8.82 -7.14 0.31
C ASN A 406 -9.66 -8.02 1.18
N ALA A 407 -9.56 -9.32 0.87
CA ALA A 407 -10.15 -10.36 1.68
C ALA A 407 -9.64 -10.22 3.12
N VAL A 408 -8.35 -9.97 3.33
CA VAL A 408 -7.79 -9.75 4.69
C VAL A 408 -8.37 -8.51 5.36
N TYR A 409 -8.44 -7.36 4.67
CA TYR A 409 -8.99 -6.14 5.24
C TYR A 409 -10.48 -6.26 5.55
N ALA A 410 -11.26 -6.86 4.64
CA ALA A 410 -12.67 -7.14 4.87
C ALA A 410 -12.88 -8.08 6.07
N ALA A 411 -11.98 -9.05 6.28
CA ALA A 411 -12.07 -10.01 7.38
C ALA A 411 -11.68 -9.43 8.74
N ALA A 412 -10.65 -8.56 8.80
CA ALA A 412 -10.00 -8.20 10.06
C ALA A 412 -9.64 -6.71 10.22
N GLY A 413 -9.96 -5.85 9.25
CA GLY A 413 -9.69 -4.41 9.30
C GLY A 413 -8.23 -4.01 9.16
N VAL A 414 -7.35 -4.96 8.82
CA VAL A 414 -5.90 -4.74 8.66
C VAL A 414 -5.45 -5.10 7.25
N TYR A 415 -4.43 -4.40 6.75
CA TYR A 415 -3.75 -4.79 5.51
C TYR A 415 -2.48 -5.59 5.81
N PRO A 416 -2.23 -6.69 5.07
CA PRO A 416 -0.92 -7.33 5.08
C PRO A 416 0.17 -6.35 4.64
N MET A 417 1.15 -6.14 5.51
CA MET A 417 2.30 -5.26 5.25
C MET A 417 3.53 -6.02 4.74
N ILE A 418 3.45 -7.36 4.66
CA ILE A 418 4.47 -8.23 4.09
C ILE A 418 3.81 -9.31 3.22
N GLY A 419 4.59 -9.93 2.32
CA GLY A 419 4.11 -11.02 1.46
C GLY A 419 5.08 -12.19 1.36
N ARG A 420 4.62 -13.29 0.79
CA ARG A 420 5.44 -14.45 0.42
C ARG A 420 4.99 -14.97 -0.93
N PRO A 421 5.90 -15.21 -1.90
CA PRO A 421 5.51 -15.77 -3.18
C PRO A 421 5.16 -17.24 -3.05
N PRO A 422 4.02 -17.69 -3.60
CA PRO A 422 3.76 -19.11 -3.81
C PRO A 422 4.97 -19.81 -4.42
N TYR A 423 5.30 -20.98 -3.89
CA TYR A 423 6.45 -21.79 -4.30
C TYR A 423 7.82 -21.12 -4.14
N GLY A 424 7.94 -20.02 -3.38
CA GLY A 424 9.15 -19.21 -3.29
C GLY A 424 9.56 -18.55 -4.62
N SER A 425 8.66 -18.53 -5.60
CA SER A 425 8.95 -18.19 -7.00
C SER A 425 8.91 -16.68 -7.23
N VAL A 426 10.10 -16.06 -7.36
CA VAL A 426 10.22 -14.62 -7.61
C VAL A 426 11.19 -14.28 -8.75
N ASN A 427 10.71 -13.54 -9.74
CA ASN A 427 11.50 -12.97 -10.83
C ASN A 427 11.49 -11.43 -10.77
N GLN A 428 12.13 -10.79 -11.76
CA GLN A 428 12.22 -9.33 -11.81
C GLN A 428 10.85 -8.66 -11.99
N THR A 429 9.95 -9.26 -12.78
CA THR A 429 8.58 -8.77 -12.95
C THR A 429 7.84 -8.73 -11.63
N VAL A 430 7.95 -9.81 -10.82
CA VAL A 430 7.34 -9.87 -9.48
C VAL A 430 7.95 -8.81 -8.57
N ARG A 431 9.29 -8.73 -8.48
CA ARG A 431 10.00 -7.73 -7.66
C ARG A 431 9.62 -6.29 -7.98
N ASN A 432 9.36 -5.98 -9.25
CA ASN A 432 8.96 -4.64 -9.69
C ASN A 432 7.46 -4.37 -9.51
N ALA A 433 6.64 -5.41 -9.38
CA ALA A 433 5.19 -5.29 -9.33
C ALA A 433 4.65 -5.18 -7.89
N VAL A 434 5.41 -5.64 -6.90
CA VAL A 434 5.04 -5.63 -5.48
C VAL A 434 5.67 -4.44 -4.76
N ASN A 435 4.94 -3.83 -3.83
CA ASN A 435 5.35 -2.61 -3.10
C ASN A 435 5.43 -2.82 -1.58
N ILE A 436 5.39 -4.08 -1.13
CA ILE A 436 5.59 -4.48 0.26
C ILE A 436 6.83 -5.40 0.35
N PRO A 437 7.48 -5.53 1.51
CA PRO A 437 8.54 -6.53 1.75
C PRO A 437 8.05 -7.97 1.54
N TRP A 438 8.84 -8.79 0.83
CA TRP A 438 8.51 -10.20 0.59
C TRP A 438 9.52 -11.12 1.29
N PHE A 439 9.06 -12.27 1.77
CA PHE A 439 9.88 -13.23 2.51
C PHE A 439 9.65 -14.65 2.01
N ASN A 440 10.74 -15.35 1.70
CA ASN A 440 10.80 -16.80 1.70
C ASN A 440 11.07 -17.29 3.14
N TRP A 441 11.87 -18.34 3.28
CA TRP A 441 12.23 -19.00 4.53
C TRP A 441 13.67 -19.49 4.45
N ASN A 442 14.25 -19.86 5.60
CA ASN A 442 15.54 -20.56 5.65
C ASN A 442 15.42 -21.98 6.23
N VAL A 443 14.24 -22.37 6.72
CA VAL A 443 13.93 -23.74 7.14
C VAL A 443 12.61 -24.17 6.51
N ASP A 444 12.63 -25.25 5.73
CA ASP A 444 11.42 -25.91 5.21
C ASP A 444 11.18 -27.19 6.01
N THR A 445 10.04 -27.29 6.70
CA THR A 445 9.69 -28.48 7.48
C THR A 445 9.32 -29.68 6.61
N LEU A 446 9.07 -29.46 5.31
CA LEU A 446 8.54 -30.45 4.39
C LEU A 446 7.23 -31.06 4.88
N ASP A 447 6.46 -30.33 5.70
CA ASP A 447 5.14 -30.75 6.18
C ASP A 447 4.15 -30.93 5.01
N TRP A 448 4.32 -30.12 3.95
CA TRP A 448 3.63 -30.20 2.67
C TRP A 448 3.96 -31.49 1.87
N LYS A 449 5.03 -32.20 2.21
CA LYS A 449 5.38 -33.52 1.64
C LYS A 449 5.10 -34.68 2.60
N ASN A 450 5.42 -34.51 3.88
CA ASN A 450 5.29 -35.53 4.91
C ASN A 450 4.11 -35.20 5.84
N ARG A 451 2.92 -35.72 5.49
CA ARG A 451 1.67 -35.56 6.25
C ARG A 451 1.64 -36.42 7.52
N ASP A 452 2.61 -36.23 8.41
CA ASP A 452 2.72 -36.93 9.70
C ASP A 452 3.05 -35.93 10.82
N ALA A 453 2.19 -35.87 11.83
CA ALA A 453 2.32 -34.89 12.91
C ALA A 453 3.57 -35.11 13.78
N ASN A 454 3.99 -36.37 13.97
CA ASN A 454 5.20 -36.67 14.75
C ASN A 454 6.46 -36.33 13.96
N TYR A 455 6.46 -36.55 12.65
CA TYR A 455 7.54 -36.10 11.77
C TYR A 455 7.72 -34.58 11.85
N VAL A 456 6.64 -33.80 11.64
CA VAL A 456 6.72 -32.33 11.67
C VAL A 456 7.17 -31.83 13.05
N TYR A 457 6.61 -32.39 14.13
CA TYR A 457 7.04 -32.06 15.49
C TYR A 457 8.53 -32.33 15.70
N ASN A 458 9.00 -33.55 15.40
CA ASN A 458 10.40 -33.93 15.60
C ASN A 458 11.33 -33.11 14.71
N TYR A 459 10.93 -32.81 13.48
CA TYR A 459 11.72 -31.99 12.57
C TYR A 459 11.93 -30.59 13.16
N VAL A 460 10.86 -29.94 13.61
CA VAL A 460 10.94 -28.58 14.19
C VAL A 460 11.80 -28.60 15.46
N ILE A 461 11.52 -29.48 16.41
CA ILE A 461 12.23 -29.51 17.70
C ILE A 461 13.73 -29.83 17.54
N ASN A 462 14.10 -30.69 16.60
CA ASN A 462 15.48 -31.11 16.43
C ASN A 462 16.33 -30.14 15.57
N ASN A 463 15.71 -29.23 14.82
CA ASN A 463 16.42 -28.35 13.87
C ASN A 463 16.30 -26.85 14.18
N VAL A 464 15.50 -26.49 15.20
CA VAL A 464 15.31 -25.10 15.60
C VAL A 464 16.63 -24.45 16.04
N LYS A 465 16.87 -23.23 15.55
CA LYS A 465 17.98 -22.36 15.91
C LYS A 465 17.49 -20.92 15.98
N ASP A 466 18.20 -20.11 16.76
CA ASP A 466 17.91 -18.68 16.87
C ASP A 466 17.89 -17.99 15.50
N GLY A 467 16.93 -17.07 15.33
CA GLY A 467 16.79 -16.21 14.17
C GLY A 467 16.19 -16.87 12.93
N GLN A 468 15.66 -18.09 13.01
CA GLN A 468 15.08 -18.80 11.86
C GLN A 468 13.67 -18.34 11.50
N VAL A 469 13.37 -18.35 10.20
CA VAL A 469 12.04 -18.24 9.60
C VAL A 469 11.65 -19.61 9.07
N ILE A 470 10.68 -20.24 9.74
CA ILE A 470 10.32 -21.65 9.55
C ILE A 470 9.03 -21.76 8.73
N LEU A 471 9.10 -22.37 7.54
CA LEU A 471 7.96 -22.62 6.66
C LEU A 471 7.19 -23.88 7.10
N MET A 472 5.88 -23.70 7.26
CA MET A 472 4.86 -24.72 7.48
C MET A 472 3.56 -24.29 6.78
N HIS A 473 2.54 -25.15 6.78
CA HIS A 473 1.26 -24.89 6.14
C HIS A 473 0.10 -25.17 7.11
N ASP A 474 -0.64 -24.13 7.50
CA ASP A 474 -1.79 -24.27 8.41
C ASP A 474 -3.05 -24.81 7.71
N LEU A 475 -2.95 -25.19 6.44
CA LEU A 475 -4.01 -25.92 5.73
C LEU A 475 -4.07 -27.41 6.15
N HIS A 476 -3.01 -27.97 6.73
CA HIS A 476 -2.89 -29.39 7.05
C HIS A 476 -3.21 -29.70 8.53
N PRO A 477 -4.18 -30.61 8.82
CA PRO A 477 -4.46 -31.03 10.19
C PRO A 477 -3.24 -31.63 10.91
N THR A 478 -2.36 -32.31 10.18
CA THR A 478 -1.12 -32.90 10.75
C THR A 478 -0.15 -31.83 11.24
N THR A 479 -0.06 -30.71 10.53
CA THR A 479 0.77 -29.55 10.94
C THR A 479 0.18 -28.90 12.19
N ALA A 480 -1.14 -28.68 12.25
CA ALA A 480 -1.78 -28.17 13.46
C ALA A 480 -1.59 -29.10 14.66
N GLN A 481 -1.78 -30.41 14.49
CA GLN A 481 -1.55 -31.41 15.55
C GLN A 481 -0.10 -31.40 16.05
N ALA A 482 0.88 -31.23 15.16
CA ALA A 482 2.28 -31.07 15.53
C ALA A 482 2.49 -29.78 16.34
N MET A 483 1.93 -28.66 15.87
CA MET A 483 2.14 -27.34 16.47
C MET A 483 1.48 -27.17 17.83
N VAL A 484 0.32 -27.80 18.07
CA VAL A 484 -0.29 -27.87 19.41
C VAL A 484 0.69 -28.43 20.46
N LYS A 485 1.60 -29.32 20.06
CA LYS A 485 2.66 -29.87 20.93
C LYS A 485 3.96 -29.07 20.85
N ALA A 486 4.37 -28.64 19.66
CA ALA A 486 5.66 -27.99 19.43
C ALA A 486 5.71 -26.59 20.04
N ILE A 487 4.65 -25.79 19.94
CA ILE A 487 4.63 -24.40 20.44
C ILE A 487 4.93 -24.33 21.95
N PRO A 488 4.25 -25.09 22.83
CA PRO A 488 4.63 -25.15 24.24
C PRO A 488 6.06 -25.61 24.47
N LYS A 489 6.53 -26.59 23.69
CA LYS A 489 7.88 -27.13 23.84
C LYS A 489 8.96 -26.12 23.45
N LEU A 490 8.76 -25.39 22.36
CA LEU A 490 9.67 -24.34 21.90
C LEU A 490 9.77 -23.21 22.93
N HIS A 491 8.64 -22.81 23.51
CA HIS A 491 8.61 -21.85 24.60
C HIS A 491 9.35 -22.37 25.85
N GLU A 492 9.15 -23.64 26.24
CA GLU A 492 9.89 -24.28 27.34
C GLU A 492 11.41 -24.34 27.07
N MET A 493 11.81 -24.51 25.81
CA MET A 493 13.20 -24.45 25.37
C MET A 493 13.81 -23.03 25.40
N GLY A 494 13.03 -22.01 25.76
CA GLY A 494 13.47 -20.63 25.93
C GLY A 494 13.39 -19.78 24.66
N TYR A 495 12.77 -20.28 23.58
CA TYR A 495 12.56 -19.49 22.37
C TYR A 495 11.40 -18.51 22.51
N GLN A 496 11.62 -17.29 22.07
CA GLN A 496 10.56 -16.31 21.84
C GLN A 496 9.93 -16.59 20.47
N LEU A 497 8.62 -16.81 20.45
CA LEU A 497 7.85 -17.01 19.23
C LEU A 497 7.36 -15.65 18.75
N VAL A 498 8.00 -15.14 17.70
CA VAL A 498 7.83 -13.76 17.23
C VAL A 498 7.25 -13.71 15.82
N THR A 499 6.67 -12.58 15.46
CA THR A 499 6.32 -12.27 14.07
C THR A 499 7.57 -11.92 13.25
N ILE A 500 7.44 -11.85 11.92
CA ILE A 500 8.54 -11.36 11.06
C ILE A 500 8.85 -9.89 11.36
N ASP A 501 7.84 -9.05 11.58
CA ASP A 501 8.03 -7.63 11.93
C ASP A 501 8.77 -7.45 13.25
N GLU A 502 8.43 -8.25 14.25
CA GLU A 502 9.11 -8.23 15.55
C GLU A 502 10.56 -8.67 15.42
N MET A 503 10.83 -9.73 14.64
CA MET A 503 12.19 -10.17 14.35
C MET A 503 12.97 -9.09 13.59
N ALA A 504 12.36 -8.45 12.59
CA ALA A 504 12.97 -7.38 11.81
C ALA A 504 13.34 -6.19 12.69
N LYS A 505 12.44 -5.80 13.60
CA LYS A 505 12.68 -4.73 14.57
C LYS A 505 13.89 -5.00 15.46
N VAL A 506 14.02 -6.24 15.97
CA VAL A 506 15.18 -6.62 16.79
C VAL A 506 16.47 -6.69 15.96
N LYS A 507 16.39 -7.18 14.73
CA LYS A 507 17.54 -7.33 13.82
C LYS A 507 17.91 -6.04 13.07
N GLY A 508 17.26 -4.92 13.36
CA GLY A 508 17.56 -3.61 12.75
C GLY A 508 17.15 -3.47 11.29
N GLY A 509 16.18 -4.25 10.80
CA GLY A 509 15.67 -4.14 9.43
C GLY A 509 15.15 -5.47 8.86
N TYR A 510 14.29 -5.37 7.84
CA TYR A 510 13.75 -6.54 7.14
C TYR A 510 14.82 -7.29 6.35
N GLU A 511 15.81 -6.58 5.83
CA GLU A 511 16.95 -7.14 5.10
C GLU A 511 17.83 -8.06 5.93
N ASN A 512 17.74 -7.98 7.27
CA ASN A 512 18.45 -8.83 8.22
C ASN A 512 17.62 -10.06 8.64
N VAL A 513 16.38 -10.18 8.18
CA VAL A 513 15.53 -11.35 8.42
C VAL A 513 15.76 -12.39 7.32
N PRO A 514 16.03 -13.67 7.67
CA PRO A 514 16.21 -14.71 6.68
C PRO A 514 15.03 -14.86 5.71
N GLY A 515 15.35 -15.12 4.45
CA GLY A 515 14.34 -15.25 3.39
C GLY A 515 13.89 -13.91 2.80
N TYR A 516 14.36 -12.75 3.28
CA TYR A 516 14.02 -11.46 2.67
C TYR A 516 14.30 -11.46 1.16
N VAL A 517 13.28 -11.10 0.40
CA VAL A 517 13.31 -10.98 -1.05
C VAL A 517 13.52 -9.52 -1.37
N LYS A 518 14.75 -9.17 -1.79
CA LYS A 518 15.12 -7.79 -2.13
C LYS A 518 14.20 -7.24 -3.22
N ALA A 519 13.35 -6.27 -2.86
CA ALA A 519 12.60 -5.49 -3.83
C ALA A 519 13.57 -4.70 -4.70
N THR A 520 13.25 -4.54 -5.99
CA THR A 520 13.99 -3.62 -6.85
C THR A 520 13.33 -2.27 -6.74
N VAL A 521 13.61 -1.57 -5.64
CA VAL A 521 13.17 -0.19 -5.49
C VAL A 521 13.96 0.64 -6.51
N LYS A 522 13.24 1.33 -7.39
CA LYS A 522 13.74 2.44 -8.20
C LYS A 522 13.27 3.73 -7.58
#